data_AF-A0A1A9S3J1-F1
#
_entry.id   AF-A0A1A9S3J1-F1
#
_cell.length_a   1.000
_cell.length_b   1.000
_cell.length_c   1.000
_cell.angle_alpha   90.00
_cell.angle_beta   90.00
_cell.angle_gamma   90.00
#
_symmetry.space_group_name_H-M   'P 1'
#
loop_
_entity.id
_entity.type
_entity.pdbx_description
1 polymer ?
#
loop_
_entity_poly.entity_id
_entity_poly.type
_entity_poly.pdbx_seq_one_letter_code
_entity_poly.pdbx_strand_id
1 'polypeptide(L)'
;MRRNGENFTALACKISEKGEHENKNIVVLDVLNSIEFICVGIKENIFDEAVYKRMSRSSVINDWHALKPYIMELRKLNNNNDKLFCEFEWLAEKWISEEK
;
A
#
# COMPACT_ATOMS: atom_id res chain seq x y z
N MET A 1 -10.16 1.79 4.11
CA MET A 1 -10.25 2.82 5.18
C MET A 1 -10.99 4.08 4.70
N ARG A 2 -11.26 5.06 5.57
CA ARG A 2 -12.28 6.15 5.45
C ARG A 2 -12.26 6.99 4.15
N ARG A 3 -13.48 7.30 3.67
CA ARG A 3 -13.88 8.26 2.61
C ARG A 3 -13.61 9.73 2.98
N ASN A 4 -12.37 10.12 3.26
CA ASN A 4 -12.00 11.53 3.19
C ASN A 4 -11.20 11.72 1.92
N GLY A 5 -11.56 12.71 1.10
CA GLY A 5 -10.93 13.03 -0.18
C GLY A 5 -9.50 13.55 -0.03
N GLU A 6 -8.67 12.89 0.78
CA GLU A 6 -7.24 13.15 0.83
C GLU A 6 -6.61 12.67 -0.48
N ASN A 7 -5.96 13.62 -1.16
CA ASN A 7 -5.22 13.35 -2.36
C ASN A 7 -3.86 12.76 -1.97
N PHE A 8 -3.77 11.43 -1.98
CA PHE A 8 -2.55 10.71 -1.63
C PHE A 8 -1.37 11.02 -2.56
N THR A 9 -1.61 11.36 -3.83
CA THR A 9 -0.56 11.83 -4.74
C THR A 9 0.05 13.13 -4.23
N ALA A 10 -0.77 14.12 -3.89
CA ALA A 10 -0.30 15.41 -3.38
C ALA A 10 0.41 15.27 -2.02
N LEU A 11 0.00 14.29 -1.21
CA LEU A 11 0.66 13.97 0.06
C LEU A 11 2.06 13.37 -0.17
N ALA A 12 2.19 12.41 -1.10
CA ALA A 12 3.46 11.79 -1.46
C ALA A 12 4.49 12.79 -1.99
N CYS A 13 4.07 13.77 -2.82
CA CYS A 13 4.98 14.79 -3.34
C CYS A 13 5.63 15.65 -2.24
N LYS A 14 5.00 15.75 -1.06
CA LYS A 14 5.48 16.56 0.07
C LYS A 14 6.25 15.75 1.10
N ILE A 15 6.71 14.55 0.76
CA ILE A 15 7.37 13.64 1.72
C ILE A 15 8.69 14.19 2.27
N SER A 16 9.36 15.07 1.52
CA SER A 16 10.60 15.74 1.93
C SER A 16 10.37 17.09 2.61
N GLU A 17 9.13 17.57 2.67
CA GLU A 17 8.78 18.85 3.29
C GLU A 17 8.50 18.68 4.78
N LYS A 18 9.09 19.55 5.62
CA LYS A 18 8.78 19.62 7.05
C LYS A 18 7.50 20.42 7.27
N GLY A 19 6.60 19.95 8.14
CA GLY A 19 5.36 20.65 8.48
C GLY A 19 4.20 19.69 8.77
N GLU A 20 2.96 20.18 8.66
CA GLU A 20 1.74 19.42 8.98
C GLU A 20 1.61 18.09 8.21
N HIS A 21 2.18 18.02 7.00
CA HIS A 21 2.16 16.83 6.15
C HIS A 21 3.11 15.71 6.61
N GLU A 22 4.14 16.03 7.39
CA GLU A 22 5.15 15.07 7.88
C GLU A 22 4.49 13.95 8.69
N ASN A 23 3.65 14.32 9.67
CA ASN A 23 2.93 13.35 10.50
C ASN A 23 2.00 12.46 9.67
N LYS A 24 1.36 13.02 8.63
CA LYS A 24 0.48 12.24 7.75
C LYS A 24 1.26 11.24 6.90
N ASN A 25 2.41 11.66 6.35
CA ASN A 25 3.31 10.78 5.60
C ASN A 25 3.83 9.64 6.47
N ILE A 26 4.23 9.91 7.71
CA ILE A 26 4.65 8.88 8.67
C ILE A 26 3.55 7.84 8.88
N VAL A 27 2.32 8.29 9.16
CA VAL A 27 1.19 7.38 9.38
C VAL A 27 0.88 6.52 8.15
N VAL A 28 0.91 7.12 6.95
CA VAL A 28 0.68 6.36 5.70
C VAL A 28 1.79 5.34 5.48
N LEU A 29 3.05 5.70 5.71
CA LEU A 29 4.19 4.78 5.59
C LEU A 29 4.12 3.64 6.60
N ASP A 30 3.70 3.89 7.84
CA ASP A 30 3.55 2.84 8.86
C ASP A 30 2.49 1.82 8.46
N VAL A 31 1.37 2.29 7.89
CA VAL A 31 0.33 1.42 7.34
C VAL A 31 0.87 0.61 6.16
N LEU A 32 1.56 1.25 5.22
CA LEU A 32 2.15 0.58 4.06
C LEU A 32 3.18 -0.48 4.48
N ASN A 33 4.06 -0.16 5.43
CA ASN A 33 5.05 -1.10 5.97
C ASN A 33 4.38 -2.31 6.63
N SER A 34 3.30 -2.09 7.36
CA SER A 34 2.53 -3.17 8.00
C SER A 34 1.87 -4.09 6.96
N ILE A 35 1.29 -3.51 5.90
CA ILE A 35 0.69 -4.27 4.81
C ILE A 35 1.77 -5.08 4.07
N GLU A 36 2.90 -4.46 3.75
CA GLU A 36 4.01 -5.12 3.07
C GLU A 36 4.52 -6.32 3.86
N PHE A 37 4.71 -6.14 5.18
CA PHE A 37 5.15 -7.23 6.06
C PHE A 37 4.20 -8.43 6.01
N ILE A 38 2.89 -8.19 6.02
CA ILE A 38 1.89 -9.26 5.88
C ILE A 38 1.99 -9.92 4.50
N CYS A 39 2.12 -9.13 3.43
CA CYS A 39 2.19 -9.64 2.06
C CYS A 39 3.46 -10.48 1.83
N VAL A 40 4.61 -10.05 2.38
CA VAL A 40 5.85 -10.82 2.43
C VAL A 40 5.62 -12.14 3.17
N GLY A 41 5.02 -12.10 4.36
CA GLY A 41 4.76 -13.33 5.13
C GLY A 41 3.85 -14.31 4.40
N ILE A 42 2.88 -13.83 3.60
CA ILE A 42 2.07 -14.69 2.72
C ILE A 42 2.92 -15.29 1.60
N LYS A 43 3.74 -14.46 0.92
CA LYS A 43 4.61 -14.89 -0.17
C LYS A 43 5.64 -15.93 0.26
N GLU A 44 6.14 -15.79 1.49
CA GLU A 44 7.05 -16.74 2.14
C GLU A 44 6.33 -17.94 2.80
N ASN A 45 5.02 -18.09 2.61
CA ASN A 45 4.18 -19.16 3.17
C ASN A 45 4.20 -19.26 4.72
N ILE A 46 4.46 -18.13 5.39
CA ILE A 46 4.38 -18.01 6.86
C ILE A 46 2.93 -17.76 7.27
N PHE A 47 2.19 -16.97 6.50
CA PHE A 47 0.78 -16.69 6.71
C PHE A 47 -0.09 -17.41 5.69
N ASP A 48 -1.23 -17.96 6.15
CA ASP A 48 -2.20 -18.61 5.27
C ASP A 48 -2.96 -17.56 4.45
N GLU A 49 -2.73 -17.57 3.14
CA GLU A 49 -3.37 -16.64 2.20
C GLU A 49 -4.89 -16.78 2.20
N ALA A 50 -5.43 -18.00 2.26
CA ALA A 50 -6.86 -18.24 2.17
C ALA A 50 -7.61 -17.69 3.40
N VAL A 51 -7.01 -17.83 4.58
CA VAL A 51 -7.52 -17.24 5.83
C VAL A 51 -7.47 -15.72 5.75
N TYR A 52 -6.32 -15.15 5.37
CA TYR A 52 -6.17 -13.70 5.28
C TYR A 52 -7.10 -13.07 4.23
N LYS A 53 -7.20 -13.69 3.06
CA LYS A 53 -8.12 -13.28 1.99
C LYS A 53 -9.57 -13.29 2.47
N ARG A 54 -10.02 -14.34 3.16
CA ARG A 54 -11.40 -14.41 3.68
C ARG A 54 -11.71 -13.25 4.65
N MET A 55 -10.73 -12.84 5.45
CA MET A 55 -10.89 -11.77 6.43
C MET A 55 -10.79 -10.37 5.81
N SER A 56 -9.89 -10.20 4.84
CA SER A 56 -9.40 -8.86 4.47
C SER A 56 -9.39 -8.56 2.98
N ARG A 57 -9.92 -9.43 2.11
CA ARG A 57 -9.89 -9.25 0.64
C ARG A 57 -10.35 -7.87 0.20
N SER A 58 -11.57 -7.47 0.58
CA SER A 58 -12.11 -6.17 0.17
C SER A 58 -11.30 -5.00 0.73
N SER A 59 -10.72 -5.13 1.92
CA SER A 59 -9.86 -4.09 2.50
C SER A 59 -8.57 -3.94 1.70
N VAL A 60 -7.87 -5.03 1.42
CA VAL A 60 -6.61 -5.03 0.65
C VAL A 60 -6.81 -4.44 -0.74
N ILE A 61 -7.88 -4.83 -1.44
CA ILE A 61 -8.19 -4.29 -2.77
C ILE A 61 -8.49 -2.78 -2.71
N ASN A 62 -9.34 -2.36 -1.76
CA ASN A 62 -9.67 -0.94 -1.60
C ASN A 62 -8.46 -0.09 -1.20
N ASP A 63 -7.64 -0.59 -0.28
CA ASP A 63 -6.44 0.09 0.17
C ASP A 63 -5.41 0.16 -0.96
N TRP A 64 -5.29 -0.86 -1.82
CA TRP A 64 -4.47 -0.80 -3.03
C TRP A 64 -4.95 0.29 -3.99
N HIS A 65 -6.25 0.37 -4.27
CA HIS A 65 -6.79 1.44 -5.12
C HIS A 65 -6.54 2.85 -4.55
N ALA A 66 -6.61 3.00 -3.23
CA ALA A 66 -6.37 4.29 -2.57
C ALA A 66 -4.88 4.66 -2.52
N LEU A 67 -4.00 3.70 -2.23
CA LEU A 67 -2.59 3.93 -1.94
C LEU A 67 -1.69 3.76 -3.16
N LYS A 68 -2.15 3.11 -4.24
CA LYS A 68 -1.38 2.95 -5.48
C LYS A 68 -0.78 4.29 -5.98
N PRO A 69 -1.53 5.40 -6.06
CA PRO A 69 -0.95 6.68 -6.48
C PRO A 69 0.17 7.17 -5.55
N TYR A 70 0.06 6.95 -4.24
CA TYR A 70 1.11 7.28 -3.27
C TYR A 70 2.38 6.46 -3.53
N ILE A 71 2.23 5.14 -3.67
CA ILE A 71 3.33 4.21 -3.89
C ILE A 71 4.05 4.55 -5.20
N MET A 72 3.31 4.83 -6.29
CA MET A 72 3.91 5.21 -7.57
C MET A 72 4.75 6.48 -7.46
N GLU A 73 4.27 7.51 -6.77
CA GLU A 73 5.06 8.73 -6.56
C GLU A 73 6.27 8.47 -5.66
N LEU A 74 6.12 7.67 -4.61
CA LEU A 74 7.24 7.28 -3.75
C LEU A 74 8.33 6.53 -4.52
N ARG A 75 7.96 5.62 -5.43
CA ARG A 75 8.91 4.91 -6.31
C ARG A 75 9.66 5.88 -7.20
N LYS A 76 8.96 6.83 -7.83
CA LYS A 76 9.57 7.88 -8.67
C LYS A 76 10.58 8.73 -7.88
N LEU A 77 10.20 9.18 -6.68
CA LEU A 77 11.06 9.97 -5.80
C LEU A 77 12.30 9.20 -5.33
N ASN A 78 12.21 7.86 -5.25
CA ASN A 78 13.31 6.98 -4.87
C ASN A 78 14.00 6.34 -6.08
N ASN A 79 14.35 7.15 -7.09
CA ASN A 79 15.08 6.69 -8.28
C ASN A 79 14.37 5.57 -9.07
N ASN A 80 13.04 5.63 -9.18
CA ASN A 80 12.22 4.59 -9.82
C ASN A 80 12.42 3.19 -9.20
N ASN A 81 12.49 3.11 -7.87
CA ASN A 81 12.66 1.85 -7.17
C ASN A 81 11.36 1.04 -7.11
N ASP A 82 11.12 0.21 -8.12
CA ASP A 82 9.92 -0.65 -8.22
C ASP A 82 9.80 -1.71 -7.11
N LYS A 83 10.83 -1.91 -6.29
CA LYS A 83 10.79 -2.84 -5.16
C LYS A 83 10.02 -2.31 -3.95
N LEU A 84 9.72 -1.01 -3.89
CA LEU A 84 8.94 -0.47 -2.78
C LEU A 84 7.50 -0.96 -2.87
N PHE A 85 7.04 -1.66 -1.85
CA PHE A 85 5.66 -2.13 -1.71
C PHE A 85 5.24 -3.10 -2.84
N CYS A 86 6.18 -3.91 -3.33
CA CYS A 86 5.93 -4.77 -4.49
C CYS A 86 5.19 -6.06 -4.12
N GLU A 87 5.31 -6.51 -2.88
CA GLU A 87 4.55 -7.63 -2.36
C GLU A 87 3.09 -7.26 -2.14
N PHE A 88 2.81 -6.04 -1.67
CA PHE A 88 1.45 -5.52 -1.61
C PHE A 88 0.81 -5.44 -3.00
N GLU A 89 1.52 -4.87 -3.99
CA GLU A 89 1.06 -4.82 -5.38
C GLU A 89 0.74 -6.21 -5.92
N TRP A 90 1.67 -7.16 -5.75
CA TRP A 90 1.49 -8.55 -6.18
C TRP A 90 0.21 -9.19 -5.60
N LEU A 91 0.01 -9.08 -4.29
CA LEU A 91 -1.13 -9.71 -3.63
C LEU A 91 -2.46 -9.07 -4.05
N ALA A 92 -2.48 -7.73 -4.13
CA ALA A 92 -3.67 -6.99 -4.53
C ALA A 92 -4.07 -7.30 -5.98
N GLU A 93 -3.12 -7.26 -6.92
CA GLU A 93 -3.38 -7.55 -8.32
C GLU A 93 -3.81 -9.00 -8.55
N LYS A 94 -3.20 -9.96 -7.83
CA LYS A 94 -3.63 -11.36 -7.83
C LYS A 94 -5.12 -11.46 -7.47
N TRP A 95 -5.54 -10.87 -6.35
CA TRP A 95 -6.93 -10.98 -5.88
C TRP A 95 -7.95 -10.21 -6.72
N ILE A 96 -7.54 -9.11 -7.36
CA ILE A 96 -8.35 -8.36 -8.33
C ILE A 96 -8.56 -9.20 -9.60
N SER A 97 -7.53 -9.91 -10.06
CA SER A 97 -7.61 -10.71 -11.29
C SER A 97 -8.57 -11.90 -11.18
N GLU A 98 -8.69 -12.48 -9.98
CA GLU A 98 -9.63 -13.57 -9.69
C GLU A 98 -11.09 -13.11 -9.61
N GLU A 99 -11.36 -11.80 -9.67
CA GLU A 99 -12.70 -11.22 -9.67
C GLU A 99 -13.31 -11.14 -11.09
N LYS A 100 -12.50 -11.40 -12.13
CA LYS A 100 -12.90 -11.44 -13.54
C LYS A 100 -13.19 -12.86 -14.00
#